data_AF-F3UXF7-F1
#
_entry.id   AF-F3UXF7-F1
#
_cell.length_a   1.000
_cell.length_b   1.000
_cell.length_c   1.000
_cell.angle_alpha   90.00
_cell.angle_beta   90.00
_cell.angle_gamma   90.00
#
_symmetry.space_group_name_H-M   'P 1'
#
loop_
_entity.id
_entity.type
_entity.pdbx_description
1 polymer ?
#
loop_
_entity_poly.entity_id
_entity_poly.type
_entity_poly.pdbx_seq_one_letter_code
_entity_poly.pdbx_strand_id
1 'polypeptide(L)'
;MVGTGKAGEALPFKNKEEFIDYVQKQLSPKMLDNAGYECKVTYEIEEEDVFKQAVEHAWARDYVLTANLTSSVKGYEKTEFGSIKFIYRVEKTEDSNFPDIDKAKAAFAAINAARKEQNLPELIWSDDIYNNQSLPTANKLAVSYDSDAGITFRREDDASVLASKWLKSGNRELLLSPDAKEGAVACLLAGDGTYYWIFNYK
;
A
#
# COMPACT_ATOMS: atom_id res chain seq x y z
N MET A 1 -16.61 9.93 -4.92
CA MET A 1 -15.52 9.34 -5.71
C MET A 1 -15.61 9.94 -7.10
N VAL A 2 -14.49 10.38 -7.69
CA VAL A 2 -14.46 11.05 -8.99
C VAL A 2 -13.80 10.25 -10.09
N GLY A 3 -13.04 9.21 -9.72
CA GLY A 3 -12.38 8.30 -10.65
C GLY A 3 -11.50 7.30 -9.91
N THR A 4 -10.95 6.36 -10.68
CA THR A 4 -10.02 5.34 -10.22
C THR A 4 -8.85 5.21 -11.17
N GLY A 5 -7.65 4.90 -10.66
CA GLY A 5 -6.46 4.61 -11.46
C GLY A 5 -5.66 3.44 -10.87
N LYS A 6 -4.51 3.12 -11.46
CA LYS A 6 -3.62 2.05 -11.00
C LYS A 6 -2.27 2.61 -10.57
N ALA A 7 -1.70 2.02 -9.53
CA ALA A 7 -0.38 2.42 -9.05
C ALA A 7 0.68 2.15 -10.13
N GLY A 8 1.64 3.09 -10.26
CA GLY A 8 2.65 3.11 -11.31
C GLY A 8 2.23 3.85 -12.59
N GLU A 9 0.93 4.05 -12.83
CA GLU A 9 0.45 4.87 -13.96
C GLU A 9 0.46 6.37 -13.61
N ALA A 10 0.53 7.23 -14.62
CA ALA A 10 0.40 8.68 -14.41
C ALA A 10 -1.02 9.06 -13.98
N LEU A 11 -1.12 10.05 -13.08
CA LEU A 11 -2.41 10.65 -12.73
C LEU A 11 -2.99 11.42 -13.94
N PRO A 12 -4.32 11.47 -14.09
CA PRO A 12 -4.96 12.20 -15.20
C PRO A 12 -4.94 13.73 -15.02
N PHE A 13 -4.30 14.22 -13.94
CA PHE A 13 -4.15 15.63 -13.60
C PHE A 13 -2.78 15.85 -12.94
N LYS A 14 -2.11 16.94 -13.29
CA LYS A 14 -0.73 17.25 -12.87
C LYS A 14 -0.63 18.33 -11.79
N ASN A 15 -1.71 19.08 -11.59
CA ASN A 15 -1.78 20.20 -10.64
C ASN A 15 -3.23 20.36 -10.14
N LYS A 16 -3.42 21.30 -9.22
CA LYS A 16 -4.73 21.58 -8.60
C LYS A 16 -5.77 22.03 -9.62
N GLU A 17 -5.38 22.87 -10.56
CA GLU A 17 -6.28 23.42 -11.57
C GLU A 17 -6.79 22.30 -12.50
N GLU A 18 -5.91 21.39 -12.91
CA GLU A 18 -6.28 20.20 -13.68
C GLU A 18 -7.14 19.22 -12.88
N PHE A 19 -6.90 19.07 -11.57
CA PHE A 19 -7.75 18.21 -10.74
C PHE A 19 -9.16 18.81 -10.60
N ILE A 20 -9.29 20.14 -10.44
CA ILE A 20 -10.59 20.82 -10.45
C ILE A 20 -11.30 20.60 -11.79
N ASP A 21 -10.60 20.79 -12.91
CA ASP A 21 -11.15 20.56 -14.25
C ASP A 21 -11.60 19.10 -14.46
N TYR A 22 -10.79 18.14 -13.97
CA TYR A 22 -11.15 16.72 -13.97
C TYR A 22 -12.46 16.47 -13.21
N VAL A 23 -12.60 17.02 -12.00
CA VAL A 23 -13.85 16.89 -11.21
C VAL A 23 -15.04 17.50 -11.93
N GLN A 24 -14.87 18.67 -12.55
CA GLN A 24 -15.93 19.34 -13.31
C GLN A 24 -16.37 18.51 -14.53
N LYS A 25 -15.42 17.91 -15.25
CA LYS A 25 -15.70 17.04 -16.39
C LYS A 25 -16.41 15.75 -15.99
N GLN A 26 -16.04 15.14 -14.85
CA GLN A 26 -16.61 13.86 -14.42
C GLN A 26 -17.98 14.01 -13.75
N LEU A 27 -18.16 15.04 -12.92
CA LEU A 27 -19.34 15.15 -12.06
C LEU A 27 -20.17 16.42 -12.28
N SER A 28 -19.59 17.48 -12.86
CA SER A 28 -20.22 18.81 -13.00
C SER A 28 -20.97 19.26 -11.72
N PRO A 29 -20.31 19.25 -10.54
CA PRO A 29 -21.00 19.46 -9.28
C PRO A 29 -21.45 20.91 -9.12
N LYS A 30 -22.67 21.10 -8.61
CA LYS A 30 -23.18 22.41 -8.20
C LYS A 30 -23.08 22.56 -6.69
N MET A 31 -22.35 23.58 -6.23
CA MET A 31 -22.15 23.86 -4.81
C MET A 31 -23.18 24.89 -4.35
N LEU A 32 -24.33 24.41 -3.88
CA LEU A 32 -25.42 25.27 -3.43
C LEU A 32 -25.54 25.23 -1.91
N ASP A 33 -25.88 26.36 -1.31
CA ASP A 33 -26.31 26.41 0.09
C ASP A 33 -27.74 25.86 0.25
N ASN A 34 -28.21 25.78 1.49
CA ASN A 34 -29.57 25.28 1.79
C ASN A 34 -30.70 26.16 1.21
N ALA A 35 -30.40 27.38 0.78
CA ALA A 35 -31.35 28.30 0.15
C ALA A 35 -31.25 28.27 -1.39
N GLY A 36 -30.34 27.47 -1.96
CA GLY A 36 -30.15 27.32 -3.40
C GLY A 36 -29.22 28.36 -4.03
N TYR A 37 -28.49 29.16 -3.25
CA TYR A 37 -27.50 30.10 -3.77
C TYR A 37 -26.14 29.42 -3.96
N GLU A 38 -25.40 29.86 -4.97
CA GLU A 38 -24.05 29.36 -5.20
C GLU A 38 -23.10 29.76 -4.07
N CYS A 39 -22.44 28.75 -3.49
CA CYS A 39 -21.38 28.95 -2.51
C CYS A 39 -20.14 29.52 -3.19
N LYS A 40 -19.40 30.35 -2.45
CA LYS A 40 -18.00 30.63 -2.80
C LYS A 40 -17.19 29.38 -2.47
N VAL A 41 -16.34 28.94 -3.40
CA VAL A 41 -15.55 27.71 -3.26
C VAL A 41 -14.07 28.02 -3.29
N THR A 42 -13.32 27.46 -2.33
CA THR A 42 -11.86 27.37 -2.40
C THR A 42 -11.45 25.90 -2.44
N TYR A 43 -10.39 25.60 -3.19
CA TYR A 43 -9.91 24.24 -3.38
C TYR A 43 -8.52 24.06 -2.80
N GLU A 44 -8.31 22.90 -2.17
CA GLU A 44 -7.02 22.45 -1.66
C GLU A 44 -6.80 20.97 -2.00
N ILE A 45 -5.55 20.61 -2.30
CA ILE A 45 -5.15 19.21 -2.43
C ILE A 45 -4.64 18.76 -1.06
N GLU A 46 -5.15 17.64 -0.56
CA GLU A 46 -4.60 17.01 0.64
C GLU A 46 -3.21 16.42 0.33
N GLU A 47 -2.23 16.66 1.21
CA GLU A 47 -0.84 16.23 1.03
C GLU A 47 -0.22 16.66 -0.32
N GLU A 48 -0.27 17.96 -0.64
CA GLU A 48 0.17 18.50 -1.93
C GLU A 48 1.60 18.07 -2.35
N ASP A 49 2.53 17.95 -1.41
CA ASP A 49 3.90 17.49 -1.68
C ASP A 49 3.96 16.04 -2.13
N VAL A 50 3.08 15.18 -1.59
CA VAL A 50 2.96 13.78 -2.00
C VAL A 50 2.29 13.71 -3.37
N PHE A 51 1.23 14.49 -3.58
CA PHE A 51 0.58 14.59 -4.88
C PHE A 51 1.59 14.95 -5.99
N LYS A 52 2.41 15.99 -5.78
CA LYS A 52 3.43 16.43 -6.75
C LYS A 52 4.46 15.35 -7.10
N GLN A 53 4.87 14.55 -6.13
CA GLN A 53 5.82 13.45 -6.34
C GLN A 53 5.22 12.30 -7.15
N ALA A 54 3.90 12.12 -7.07
CA ALA A 54 3.23 10.95 -7.63
C ALA A 54 2.53 11.20 -8.97
N VAL A 55 2.61 12.42 -9.55
CA VAL A 55 1.92 12.78 -10.80
C VAL A 55 2.25 11.83 -11.95
N GLU A 56 3.53 11.53 -12.15
CA GLU A 56 3.97 10.69 -13.29
C GLU A 56 3.93 9.19 -12.96
N HIS A 57 3.98 8.83 -11.68
CA HIS A 57 3.93 7.45 -11.19
C HIS A 57 3.10 7.40 -9.91
N ALA A 58 1.79 7.19 -10.06
CA ALA A 58 0.86 7.26 -8.95
C ALA A 58 1.14 6.19 -7.91
N TRP A 59 1.01 6.55 -6.64
CA TRP A 59 1.10 5.63 -5.51
C TRP A 59 -0.28 5.08 -5.20
N ALA A 60 -0.34 3.89 -4.63
CA ALA A 60 -1.62 3.26 -4.30
C ALA A 60 -2.27 3.94 -3.08
N ARG A 61 -3.05 5.01 -3.34
CA ARG A 61 -3.72 5.82 -2.32
C ARG A 61 -4.91 6.59 -2.89
N ASP A 62 -5.63 7.23 -1.99
CA ASP A 62 -6.61 8.25 -2.35
C ASP A 62 -5.89 9.60 -2.55
N TYR A 63 -6.12 10.21 -3.71
CA TYR A 63 -5.78 11.61 -4.00
C TYR A 63 -7.04 12.45 -3.83
N VAL A 64 -6.97 13.44 -2.94
CA VAL A 64 -8.16 14.15 -2.46
C VAL A 64 -8.05 15.63 -2.79
N LEU A 65 -9.06 16.11 -3.52
CA LEU A 65 -9.32 17.53 -3.72
C LEU A 65 -10.48 17.93 -2.80
N THR A 66 -10.20 18.80 -1.84
CA THR A 66 -11.20 19.32 -0.90
C THR A 66 -11.70 20.68 -1.38
N ALA A 67 -13.02 20.79 -1.54
CA ALA A 67 -13.73 22.01 -1.86
C ALA A 67 -14.34 22.58 -0.58
N ASN A 68 -13.79 23.67 -0.07
CA ASN A 68 -14.28 24.39 1.10
C ASN A 68 -15.32 25.43 0.67
N LEU A 69 -16.49 25.40 1.30
CA LEU A 69 -17.65 26.20 0.92
C LEU A 69 -17.86 27.32 1.93
N THR A 70 -17.90 28.56 1.44
CA THR A 70 -18.32 29.72 2.23
C THR A 70 -19.44 30.48 1.54
N SER A 71 -20.10 31.37 2.28
CA SER A 71 -21.13 32.23 1.69
C SER A 71 -20.54 33.17 0.63
N SER A 72 -21.27 33.32 -0.46
CA SER A 72 -21.03 34.32 -1.51
C SER A 72 -21.71 35.66 -1.22
N VAL A 73 -22.54 35.73 -0.16
CA VAL A 73 -23.32 36.92 0.19
C VAL A 73 -22.43 37.96 0.87
N LYS A 74 -22.49 39.20 0.38
CA LYS A 74 -21.75 40.33 0.94
C LYS A 74 -22.09 40.55 2.41
N GLY A 75 -21.08 40.61 3.27
CA GLY A 75 -21.23 40.72 4.73
C GLY A 75 -21.28 39.39 5.48
N TYR A 76 -21.34 38.26 4.76
CA TYR A 76 -21.38 36.91 5.32
C TYR A 76 -20.26 36.01 4.77
N GLU A 77 -19.24 36.56 4.10
CA GLU A 77 -18.24 35.80 3.34
C GLU A 77 -17.40 34.85 4.20
N LYS A 78 -17.38 35.06 5.53
CA LYS A 78 -16.71 34.21 6.53
C LYS A 78 -17.60 33.07 7.05
N THR A 79 -18.88 33.02 6.67
CA THR A 79 -19.78 31.93 7.06
C THR A 79 -19.38 30.68 6.29
N GLU A 80 -18.89 29.67 7.01
CA GLU A 80 -18.51 28.36 6.48
C GLU A 80 -19.75 27.46 6.39
N PHE A 81 -19.91 26.80 5.25
CA PHE A 81 -20.99 25.83 5.01
C PHE A 81 -20.50 24.38 5.03
N GLY A 82 -19.19 24.17 5.18
CA GLY A 82 -18.55 22.86 5.23
C GLY A 82 -17.65 22.62 4.03
N SER A 83 -17.32 21.35 3.79
CA SER A 83 -16.44 20.95 2.69
C SER A 83 -16.88 19.66 2.03
N ILE A 84 -16.52 19.52 0.75
CA ILE A 84 -16.78 18.34 -0.06
C ILE A 84 -15.44 17.77 -0.52
N LYS A 85 -15.25 16.46 -0.32
CA LYS A 85 -14.04 15.75 -0.75
C LYS A 85 -14.28 15.01 -2.05
N PHE A 86 -13.49 15.35 -3.07
CA PHE A 86 -13.42 14.65 -4.34
C PHE A 86 -12.24 13.70 -4.32
N ILE A 87 -12.54 12.41 -4.37
CA ILE A 87 -11.55 11.34 -4.19
C ILE A 87 -11.29 10.65 -5.53
N TYR A 88 -10.05 10.72 -6.00
CA TYR A 88 -9.53 9.85 -7.06
C TYR A 88 -8.72 8.73 -6.43
N ARG A 89 -9.18 7.48 -6.57
CA ARG A 89 -8.60 6.33 -5.88
C ARG A 89 -7.63 5.59 -6.78
N VAL A 90 -6.38 5.44 -6.36
CA VAL A 90 -5.39 4.64 -7.09
C VAL A 90 -5.27 3.28 -6.42
N GLU A 91 -5.61 2.24 -7.17
CA GLU A 91 -5.57 0.85 -6.71
C GLU A 91 -4.15 0.30 -6.77
N LYS A 92 -3.84 -0.58 -5.81
CA LYS A 92 -2.59 -1.36 -5.85
C LYS A 92 -2.61 -2.31 -7.04
N THR A 93 -1.45 -2.48 -7.66
CA THR A 93 -1.23 -3.49 -8.69
C THR A 93 -0.04 -4.35 -8.32
N GLU A 94 0.04 -5.57 -8.86
CA GLU A 94 1.22 -6.41 -8.69
C GLU A 94 2.47 -5.72 -9.30
N ASP A 95 2.29 -4.95 -10.37
CA ASP A 95 3.35 -4.19 -11.04
C ASP A 95 3.90 -3.01 -10.22
N SER A 96 3.17 -2.58 -9.18
CA SER A 96 3.60 -1.51 -8.27
C SER A 96 4.46 -2.01 -7.10
N ASN A 97 4.80 -3.30 -7.10
CA ASN A 97 5.54 -3.93 -6.02
C ASN A 97 7.05 -3.99 -6.32
N PHE A 98 7.85 -3.84 -5.27
CA PHE A 98 9.31 -3.89 -5.33
C PHE A 98 9.82 -5.07 -4.50
N PRO A 99 10.20 -6.20 -5.13
CA PRO A 99 10.80 -7.33 -4.43
C PRO A 99 12.16 -6.98 -3.83
N ASP A 100 12.42 -7.42 -2.60
CA ASP A 100 13.68 -7.19 -1.88
C ASP A 100 14.31 -8.54 -1.49
N ILE A 101 15.13 -9.09 -2.40
CA ILE A 101 15.75 -10.40 -2.21
C ILE A 101 16.80 -10.40 -1.09
N ASP A 102 17.45 -9.28 -0.84
CA ASP A 102 18.48 -9.18 0.19
C ASP A 102 17.84 -9.23 1.58
N LYS A 103 16.74 -8.49 1.78
CA LYS A 103 15.92 -8.61 2.99
C LYS A 103 15.34 -10.01 3.17
N ALA A 104 14.88 -10.63 2.09
CA ALA A 104 14.36 -11.98 2.12
C ALA A 104 15.42 -12.99 2.59
N LYS A 105 16.64 -12.93 2.04
CA LYS A 105 17.77 -13.76 2.45
C LYS A 105 18.21 -13.49 3.89
N ALA A 106 18.18 -12.23 4.34
CA ALA A 106 18.47 -11.88 5.73
C ALA A 106 17.47 -12.51 6.71
N ALA A 107 16.17 -12.47 6.40
CA ALA A 107 15.14 -13.10 7.23
C ALA A 107 15.31 -14.64 7.25
N PHE A 108 15.60 -15.25 6.10
CA PHE A 108 15.88 -16.68 5.99
C PHE A 108 17.09 -17.10 6.83
N ALA A 109 18.18 -16.32 6.79
CA ALA A 109 19.36 -16.56 7.61
C ALA A 109 19.04 -16.48 9.12
N ALA A 110 18.20 -15.52 9.54
CA ALA A 110 17.77 -15.40 10.94
C ALA A 110 16.92 -16.61 11.39
N ILE A 111 16.08 -17.18 10.52
CA ILE A 111 15.36 -18.43 10.79
C ILE A 111 16.36 -19.59 10.97
N ASN A 112 17.35 -19.72 10.09
CA ASN A 112 18.38 -20.77 10.21
C ASN A 112 19.25 -20.64 11.47
N ALA A 113 19.55 -19.42 11.92
CA ALA A 113 20.21 -19.20 13.21
C ALA A 113 19.41 -19.81 14.38
N ALA A 114 18.09 -19.60 14.41
CA ALA A 114 17.22 -20.16 15.44
C ALA A 114 17.08 -21.69 15.35
N ARG A 115 17.15 -22.27 14.14
CA ARG A 115 17.20 -23.73 13.95
C ARG A 115 18.48 -24.32 14.53
N LYS A 116 19.62 -23.67 14.26
CA LYS A 116 20.93 -24.08 14.78
C LYS A 116 20.98 -24.04 16.32
N GLU A 117 20.39 -23.03 16.95
CA GLU A 117 20.26 -22.95 18.42
C GLU A 117 19.51 -24.14 19.02
N GLN A 118 18.66 -24.81 18.24
CA GLN A 118 17.89 -25.99 18.63
C GLN A 118 18.49 -27.30 18.11
N ASN A 119 19.72 -27.27 17.60
CA ASN A 119 20.40 -28.42 17.00
C ASN A 119 19.62 -29.04 15.83
N LEU A 120 18.82 -28.23 15.13
CA LEU A 120 18.12 -28.65 13.92
C LEU A 120 19.00 -28.39 12.69
N PRO A 121 18.90 -29.22 11.64
CA PRO A 121 19.54 -28.94 10.36
C PRO A 121 19.08 -27.60 9.79
N GLU A 122 20.01 -26.83 9.24
CA GLU A 122 19.69 -25.61 8.49
C GLU A 122 18.84 -25.95 7.26
N LEU A 123 17.90 -25.06 6.93
CA LEU A 123 17.15 -25.13 5.69
C LEU A 123 18.03 -24.67 4.53
N ILE A 124 17.90 -25.35 3.40
CA ILE A 124 18.52 -24.95 2.14
C ILE A 124 17.65 -23.88 1.48
N TRP A 125 18.26 -22.77 1.05
CA TRP A 125 17.55 -21.76 0.24
C TRP A 125 17.17 -22.38 -1.10
N SER A 126 15.90 -22.29 -1.47
CA SER A 126 15.39 -22.82 -2.75
C SER A 126 14.95 -21.69 -3.68
N ASP A 127 15.71 -21.49 -4.76
CA ASP A 127 15.33 -20.53 -5.81
C ASP A 127 14.03 -20.93 -6.54
N ASP A 128 13.72 -22.24 -6.59
CA ASP A 128 12.44 -22.73 -7.12
C ASP A 128 11.28 -22.26 -6.25
N ILE A 129 11.36 -22.49 -4.94
CA ILE A 129 10.32 -22.03 -4.00
C ILE A 129 10.23 -20.50 -4.03
N TYR A 130 11.37 -19.79 -4.08
CA TYR A 130 11.38 -18.34 -4.17
C TYR A 130 10.62 -17.82 -5.39
N ASN A 131 11.04 -18.24 -6.60
CA ASN A 131 10.53 -17.69 -7.85
C ASN A 131 9.13 -18.19 -8.21
N ASN A 132 8.79 -19.43 -7.83
CA ASN A 132 7.54 -20.07 -8.26
C ASN A 132 6.47 -20.13 -7.16
N GLN A 133 6.80 -19.80 -5.91
CA GLN A 133 5.84 -19.85 -4.79
C GLN A 133 5.89 -18.58 -3.93
N SER A 134 6.98 -18.32 -3.21
CA SER A 134 7.05 -17.23 -2.23
C SER A 134 6.87 -15.86 -2.88
N LEU A 135 7.60 -15.54 -3.96
CA LEU A 135 7.49 -14.23 -4.60
C LEU A 135 6.15 -14.01 -5.31
N PRO A 136 5.62 -14.96 -6.12
CA PRO A 136 4.28 -14.83 -6.69
C PRO A 136 3.19 -14.65 -5.62
N THR A 137 3.28 -15.37 -4.50
CA THR A 137 2.32 -15.23 -3.40
C THR A 137 2.46 -13.89 -2.69
N ALA A 138 3.69 -13.39 -2.44
CA ALA A 138 3.90 -12.06 -1.89
C ALA A 138 3.29 -10.95 -2.77
N ASN A 139 3.41 -11.07 -4.09
CA ASN A 139 2.80 -10.12 -5.03
C ASN A 139 1.28 -10.08 -4.93
N LYS A 140 0.65 -11.25 -4.86
CA LYS A 140 -0.81 -11.37 -4.67
C LYS A 140 -1.26 -10.78 -3.34
N LEU A 141 -0.53 -11.08 -2.26
CA LEU A 141 -0.82 -10.58 -0.91
C LEU A 141 -0.78 -9.05 -0.82
N ALA A 142 0.09 -8.42 -1.60
CA ALA A 142 0.23 -6.97 -1.64
C ALA A 142 -1.03 -6.28 -2.16
N VAL A 143 -1.72 -6.92 -3.11
CA VAL A 143 -2.95 -6.40 -3.73
C VAL A 143 -4.19 -6.86 -2.96
N SER A 144 -4.28 -8.16 -2.65
CA SER A 144 -5.39 -8.77 -1.92
C SER A 144 -4.84 -9.67 -0.82
N TYR A 145 -4.92 -9.20 0.43
CA TYR A 145 -4.40 -9.94 1.56
C TYR A 145 -5.17 -11.25 1.78
N ASP A 146 -4.44 -12.35 1.86
CA ASP A 146 -4.93 -13.71 2.13
C ASP A 146 -4.09 -14.32 3.26
N SER A 147 -4.71 -14.55 4.42
CA SER A 147 -4.01 -15.14 5.56
C SER A 147 -3.68 -16.62 5.38
N ASP A 148 -4.34 -17.31 4.46
CA ASP A 148 -4.21 -18.76 4.26
C ASP A 148 -3.08 -19.10 3.28
N ALA A 149 -2.46 -18.07 2.69
CA ALA A 149 -1.40 -18.18 1.70
C ALA A 149 -0.06 -18.75 2.24
N GLY A 150 0.06 -18.95 3.55
CA GLY A 150 1.23 -19.54 4.21
C GLY A 150 1.65 -18.76 5.46
N ILE A 151 2.93 -18.86 5.84
CA ILE A 151 3.50 -18.11 6.96
C ILE A 151 3.75 -16.67 6.48
N THR A 152 2.77 -15.80 6.72
CA THR A 152 2.77 -14.41 6.23
C THR A 152 3.08 -13.40 7.32
N PHE A 153 3.58 -12.22 6.94
CA PHE A 153 3.65 -11.05 7.81
C PHE A 153 3.53 -9.76 6.99
N ARG A 154 3.13 -8.65 7.62
CA ARG A 154 3.06 -7.33 6.97
C ARG A 154 3.51 -6.21 7.89
N ARG A 155 3.88 -5.06 7.30
CA ARG A 155 4.22 -3.81 8.02
C ARG A 155 5.42 -3.94 8.97
N GLU A 156 6.40 -4.74 8.58
CA GLU A 156 7.71 -4.82 9.23
C GLU A 156 8.77 -4.64 8.17
N ASP A 157 9.70 -3.72 8.35
CA ASP A 157 10.76 -3.45 7.38
C ASP A 157 12.09 -4.12 7.75
N ASP A 158 12.25 -4.54 9.01
CA ASP A 158 13.44 -5.23 9.52
C ASP A 158 13.29 -6.76 9.49
N ALA A 159 14.19 -7.41 8.77
CA ALA A 159 14.22 -8.85 8.57
C ALA A 159 14.41 -9.65 9.88
N SER A 160 15.21 -9.14 10.82
CA SER A 160 15.49 -9.82 12.10
C SER A 160 14.30 -9.71 13.05
N VAL A 161 13.66 -8.54 13.08
CA VAL A 161 12.43 -8.34 13.87
C VAL A 161 11.31 -9.23 13.34
N LEU A 162 11.15 -9.31 12.01
CA LEU A 162 10.21 -10.22 11.35
C LEU A 162 10.47 -11.68 11.77
N ALA A 163 11.69 -12.19 11.58
CA ALA A 163 12.03 -13.56 11.96
C ALA A 163 11.74 -13.84 13.45
N SER A 164 12.08 -12.90 14.34
CA SER A 164 11.78 -12.98 15.77
C SER A 164 10.27 -13.08 16.06
N LYS A 165 9.44 -12.28 15.37
CA LYS A 165 7.97 -12.32 15.51
C LYS A 165 7.41 -13.66 15.05
N TRP A 166 7.86 -14.17 13.90
CA TRP A 166 7.46 -15.48 13.39
C TRP A 166 7.84 -16.61 14.35
N LEU A 167 9.07 -16.62 14.86
CA LEU A 167 9.57 -17.61 15.83
C LEU A 167 8.89 -17.53 17.21
N LYS A 168 8.23 -16.41 17.54
CA LYS A 168 7.45 -16.23 18.78
C LYS A 168 5.94 -16.41 18.58
N SER A 169 5.51 -16.72 17.36
CA SER A 169 4.11 -16.93 17.01
C SER A 169 3.76 -18.41 16.90
N GLY A 170 2.49 -18.73 16.60
CA GLY A 170 2.06 -20.10 16.29
C GLY A 170 2.79 -20.73 15.10
N ASN A 171 3.45 -19.93 14.25
CA ASN A 171 4.25 -20.41 13.11
C ASN A 171 5.59 -21.04 13.53
N ARG A 172 5.98 -20.90 14.80
CA ARG A 172 7.26 -21.41 15.33
C ARG A 172 7.47 -22.90 15.03
N GLU A 173 6.45 -23.73 15.23
CA GLU A 173 6.55 -25.18 15.02
C GLU A 173 6.79 -25.55 13.56
N LEU A 174 6.23 -24.77 12.62
CA LEU A 174 6.44 -24.96 11.19
C LEU A 174 7.87 -24.56 10.77
N LEU A 175 8.34 -23.39 11.25
CA LEU A 175 9.69 -22.87 10.95
C LEU A 175 10.80 -23.75 11.52
N LEU A 176 10.52 -24.42 12.64
CA LEU A 176 11.44 -25.29 13.35
C LEU A 176 11.08 -26.77 13.17
N SER A 177 10.31 -27.09 12.14
CA SER A 177 10.02 -28.49 11.80
C SER A 177 11.33 -29.22 11.46
N PRO A 178 11.62 -30.39 12.06
CA PRO A 178 12.78 -31.20 11.71
C PRO A 178 12.67 -31.84 10.32
N ASP A 179 11.44 -31.94 9.80
CA ASP A 179 11.16 -32.54 8.51
C ASP A 179 11.40 -31.58 7.36
N ALA A 180 11.28 -30.27 7.58
CA ALA A 180 11.57 -29.24 6.59
C ALA A 180 13.04 -29.28 6.14
N LYS A 181 13.28 -29.29 4.83
CA LYS A 181 14.62 -29.40 4.23
C LYS A 181 15.03 -28.16 3.46
N GLU A 182 14.09 -27.60 2.72
CA GLU A 182 14.34 -26.41 1.90
C GLU A 182 13.21 -25.39 2.05
N GLY A 183 13.52 -24.13 1.79
CA GLY A 183 12.52 -23.08 1.83
C GLY A 183 13.01 -21.78 1.23
N ALA A 184 12.11 -20.81 1.14
CA ALA A 184 12.44 -19.46 0.74
C ALA A 184 11.50 -18.45 1.41
N VAL A 185 12.09 -17.35 1.87
CA VAL A 185 11.35 -16.15 2.23
C VAL A 185 11.21 -15.29 0.98
N ALA A 186 10.08 -14.63 0.78
CA ALA A 186 9.98 -13.46 -0.08
C ALA A 186 9.66 -12.22 0.76
N CYS A 187 10.26 -11.10 0.37
CA CYS A 187 10.00 -9.77 0.90
C CYS A 187 9.65 -8.85 -0.25
N LEU A 188 8.62 -8.03 -0.06
CA LEU A 188 8.10 -7.15 -1.07
C LEU A 188 7.62 -5.86 -0.43
N LEU A 189 8.03 -4.72 -1.00
CA LEU A 189 7.49 -3.40 -0.68
C LEU A 189 6.38 -3.08 -1.68
N ALA A 190 5.15 -2.98 -1.22
CA ALA A 190 4.02 -2.65 -2.07
C ALA A 190 4.01 -1.16 -2.44
N GLY A 191 3.27 -0.80 -3.50
CA GLY A 191 3.16 0.59 -3.99
C GLY A 191 2.53 1.59 -3.01
N ASP A 192 2.04 1.15 -1.85
CA ASP A 192 1.58 2.01 -0.74
C ASP A 192 2.62 2.13 0.40
N GLY A 193 3.82 1.57 0.22
CA GLY A 193 4.88 1.55 1.23
C GLY A 193 4.75 0.44 2.27
N THR A 194 3.76 -0.46 2.15
CA THR A 194 3.62 -1.60 3.07
C THR A 194 4.56 -2.74 2.69
N TYR A 195 5.36 -3.23 3.63
CA TYR A 195 6.11 -4.48 3.47
C TYR A 195 5.22 -5.70 3.63
N TYR A 196 5.40 -6.70 2.78
CA TYR A 196 4.78 -8.02 2.81
C TYR A 196 5.86 -9.09 2.80
N TRP A 197 5.68 -10.08 3.67
CA TRP A 197 6.59 -11.20 3.85
C TRP A 197 5.84 -12.50 3.75
N ILE A 198 6.48 -13.50 3.16
CA ILE A 198 5.99 -14.86 3.18
C ILE A 198 7.16 -15.83 3.25
N PHE A 199 6.98 -16.91 4.00
CA PHE A 199 7.87 -18.06 4.00
C PHE A 199 7.13 -19.31 3.54
N ASN A 200 7.70 -20.01 2.56
CA ASN A 200 7.28 -21.33 2.11
C ASN A 200 8.45 -22.31 2.23
N TYR A 201 8.13 -23.59 2.43
CA TYR A 201 9.11 -24.65 2.63
C TYR A 201 8.61 -25.99 2.07
N LYS A 202 9.53 -26.94 1.88
CA LYS A 202 9.28 -28.34 1.54
C LYS A 202 10.05 -29.27 2.48
#